data_AF-A0A7C1PED5-F1
#
_entry.id   AF-A0A7C1PED5-F1
#
_cell.length_a   1.000
_cell.length_b   1.000
_cell.length_c   1.000
_cell.angle_alpha   90.00
_cell.angle_beta   90.00
_cell.angle_gamma   90.00
#
_symmetry.space_group_name_H-M   'P 1'
#
loop_
_entity.id
_entity.type
_entity.pdbx_description
1 polymer ?
#
loop_
_entity_poly.entity_id
_entity_poly.type
_entity_poly.pdbx_seq_one_letter_code
_entity_poly.pdbx_strand_id
1 'polypeptide(L)'
;MAAIIGNLVPEDEYPHPLGPEPTFNESVYFNFFDRTRRTGGFVRLGNRANEGHAEMTVCLFLADGRVLFQYRRPPITGNDAFDAGGLRVEVLEPTHRLRTVYTGSVVELRDPTAMTDPASAFRENPHREIALDLVHEAVGPLYGHKDEGLAPDPTREFARAHYEQHTRA
;
A
#
# COMPACT_ATOMS: atom_id res chain seq x y z
N MET A 1 -11.02 -11.81 -15.27
CA MET A 1 -9.58 -11.54 -15.44
C MET A 1 -9.35 -10.40 -16.41
N ALA A 2 -8.67 -9.35 -15.95
CA ALA A 2 -8.22 -8.26 -16.82
C ALA A 2 -7.10 -8.77 -17.75
N ALA A 3 -6.84 -8.04 -18.83
CA ALA A 3 -5.68 -8.34 -19.68
C ALA A 3 -4.38 -8.10 -18.90
N ILE A 4 -3.34 -8.90 -19.17
CA ILE A 4 -1.99 -8.70 -18.64
C ILE A 4 -1.10 -8.21 -19.79
N ILE A 5 -0.36 -7.13 -19.56
CA ILE A 5 0.60 -6.57 -20.51
C ILE A 5 2.00 -6.65 -19.90
N GLY A 6 2.79 -7.59 -20.42
CA GLY A 6 4.13 -7.93 -19.95
C GLY A 6 4.30 -9.44 -19.76
N ASN A 7 5.24 -9.85 -18.90
CA ASN A 7 5.52 -11.25 -18.57
C ASN A 7 5.04 -11.65 -17.14
N LEU A 8 4.02 -10.96 -16.63
CA LEU A 8 3.38 -11.29 -15.37
C LEU A 8 2.41 -12.48 -15.51
N VAL A 9 2.16 -13.16 -14.40
CA VAL A 9 1.13 -14.18 -14.22
C VAL A 9 0.26 -13.81 -13.02
N PRO A 10 -0.98 -14.32 -12.91
CA PRO A 10 -1.88 -13.99 -11.81
C PRO A 10 -1.29 -14.22 -10.40
N GLU A 11 -0.37 -15.17 -10.28
CA GLU A 11 0.31 -15.50 -9.02
C GLU A 11 1.22 -14.37 -8.51
N ASP A 12 1.62 -13.43 -9.37
CA ASP A 12 2.51 -12.31 -8.99
C ASP A 12 1.83 -11.23 -8.14
N GLU A 13 0.51 -11.31 -7.95
CA GLU A 13 -0.20 -10.44 -7.00
C GLU A 13 -0.07 -10.90 -5.54
N TYR A 14 0.38 -12.14 -5.32
CA TYR A 14 0.66 -12.65 -3.98
C TYR A 14 2.09 -12.30 -3.56
N PRO A 15 2.35 -12.16 -2.25
CA PRO A 15 3.69 -11.91 -1.75
C PRO A 15 4.70 -12.95 -2.22
N HIS A 16 5.90 -12.50 -2.55
CA HIS A 16 6.96 -13.35 -3.03
C HIS A 16 7.70 -14.06 -1.88
N PRO A 17 8.38 -15.18 -2.15
CA PRO A 17 9.30 -15.77 -1.19
C PRO A 17 10.32 -14.74 -0.69
N LEU A 18 10.58 -14.74 0.62
CA LEU A 18 11.53 -13.81 1.23
C LEU A 18 12.92 -14.03 0.64
N GLY A 19 13.43 -12.99 -0.04
CA GLY A 19 14.77 -12.99 -0.62
C GLY A 19 15.89 -12.83 0.42
N PRO A 20 17.14 -13.12 0.05
CA PRO A 20 18.29 -13.04 0.94
C PRO A 20 18.76 -11.60 1.21
N GLU A 21 18.20 -10.60 0.52
CA GLU A 21 18.64 -9.21 0.60
C GLU A 21 18.41 -8.65 2.01
N PRO A 22 19.44 -8.16 2.73
CA PRO A 22 19.26 -7.62 4.08
C PRO A 22 18.22 -6.48 4.16
N THR A 23 18.07 -5.74 3.05
CA THR A 23 17.12 -4.64 2.89
C THR A 23 15.92 -5.02 2.03
N PHE A 24 15.55 -6.31 1.98
CA PHE A 24 14.36 -6.79 1.26
C PHE A 24 13.16 -5.91 1.62
N ASN A 25 12.44 -5.46 0.59
CA ASN A 25 11.27 -4.62 0.74
C ASN A 25 10.29 -4.97 -0.37
N GLU A 26 9.25 -5.72 -0.03
CA GLU A 26 8.12 -5.92 -0.92
C GLU A 26 6.98 -5.03 -0.47
N SER A 27 6.40 -4.25 -1.38
CA SER A 27 5.38 -3.28 -1.00
C SER A 27 4.27 -3.14 -2.01
N VAL A 28 3.09 -2.82 -1.49
CA VAL A 28 1.88 -2.53 -2.26
C VAL A 28 1.37 -1.15 -1.91
N TYR A 29 0.82 -0.46 -2.90
CA TYR A 29 0.30 0.89 -2.80
C TYR A 29 -1.04 0.97 -3.52
N PHE A 30 -2.05 1.51 -2.84
CA PHE A 30 -3.37 1.76 -3.41
C PHE A 30 -3.73 3.21 -3.16
N ASN A 31 -4.09 3.95 -4.20
CA ASN A 31 -4.72 5.26 -4.08
C ASN A 31 -6.14 5.24 -4.66
N PHE A 32 -7.02 6.04 -4.07
CA PHE A 32 -8.44 6.06 -4.42
C PHE A 32 -9.04 7.45 -4.18
N PHE A 33 -10.13 7.75 -4.89
CA PHE A 33 -10.85 9.01 -4.73
C PHE A 33 -12.33 8.88 -5.08
N ASP A 34 -13.20 9.25 -4.14
CA ASP A 34 -14.64 9.37 -4.32
C ASP A 34 -14.99 10.80 -4.73
N ARG A 35 -15.43 10.96 -5.98
CA ARG A 35 -15.82 12.27 -6.55
C ARG A 35 -17.08 12.84 -5.90
N THR A 36 -17.99 11.99 -5.43
CA THR A 36 -19.26 12.41 -4.83
C THR A 36 -19.02 12.95 -3.43
N ARG A 37 -18.24 12.22 -2.63
CA ARG A 37 -17.89 12.63 -1.27
C ARG A 37 -16.72 13.60 -1.22
N ARG A 38 -16.01 13.81 -2.33
CA ARG A 38 -14.81 14.67 -2.45
C ARG A 38 -13.74 14.30 -1.42
N THR A 39 -13.57 13.01 -1.21
CA THR A 39 -12.59 12.42 -0.29
C THR A 39 -11.82 11.33 -1.02
N GLY A 40 -10.59 11.12 -0.62
CA GLY A 40 -9.76 10.07 -1.17
C GLY A 40 -8.58 9.83 -0.27
N GLY A 41 -7.59 9.11 -0.76
CA GLY A 41 -6.45 8.78 0.04
C GLY A 41 -5.57 7.74 -0.60
N PHE A 42 -4.64 7.26 0.19
CA PHE A 42 -3.85 6.10 -0.15
C PHE A 42 -3.55 5.26 1.09
N VAL A 43 -3.32 3.97 0.83
CA VAL A 43 -2.73 3.04 1.80
C VAL A 43 -1.48 2.43 1.19
N ARG A 44 -0.48 2.19 2.03
CA ARG A 44 0.75 1.52 1.64
C ARG A 44 1.16 0.55 2.73
N LEU A 45 1.57 -0.64 2.32
CA LEU A 45 2.24 -1.59 3.19
C LEU A 45 3.53 -2.06 2.52
N GLY A 46 4.66 -1.97 3.22
CA GLY A 46 5.93 -2.53 2.77
C GLY A 46 6.49 -3.49 3.81
N ASN A 47 6.64 -4.76 3.46
CA ASN A 47 7.24 -5.77 4.32
C ASN A 47 8.76 -5.71 4.23
N ARG A 48 9.42 -5.36 5.33
CA ARG A 48 10.88 -5.39 5.48
C ARG A 48 11.29 -6.56 6.36
N ALA A 49 10.92 -7.76 5.93
CA ALA A 49 10.90 -8.95 6.79
C ALA A 49 12.29 -9.32 7.33
N ASN A 50 13.36 -9.12 6.56
CA ASN A 50 14.74 -9.35 7.04
C ASN A 50 15.18 -8.35 8.13
N GLU A 51 14.47 -7.23 8.28
CA GLU A 51 14.65 -6.25 9.36
C GLU A 51 13.56 -6.36 10.45
N GLY A 52 12.71 -7.39 10.39
CA GLY A 52 11.73 -7.73 11.42
C GLY A 52 10.54 -6.78 11.56
N HIS A 53 10.28 -5.91 10.58
CA HIS A 53 9.16 -4.97 10.63
C HIS A 53 8.54 -4.71 9.24
N ALA A 54 7.29 -4.26 9.23
CA ALA A 54 6.68 -3.64 8.05
C ALA A 54 6.73 -2.11 8.19
N GLU A 55 6.46 -1.40 7.11
CA GLU A 55 6.17 0.04 7.09
C GLU A 55 4.75 0.24 6.56
N MET A 56 3.84 0.62 7.45
CA MET A 56 2.41 0.79 7.16
C MET A 56 2.06 2.27 7.11
N THR A 57 1.31 2.69 6.09
CA THR A 57 0.78 4.06 5.98
C THR A 57 -0.70 4.04 5.59
N VAL A 58 -1.50 4.87 6.26
CA VAL A 58 -2.86 5.25 5.85
C VAL A 58 -2.91 6.77 5.80
N CYS A 59 -3.38 7.33 4.69
CA CYS A 59 -3.56 8.76 4.54
C CYS A 59 -4.87 9.05 3.82
N LEU A 60 -5.81 9.74 4.47
CA LEU A 60 -7.11 10.09 3.92
C LEU A 60 -7.26 11.61 3.88
N PHE A 61 -7.63 12.14 2.73
CA PHE A 61 -7.97 13.53 2.49
C PHE A 61 -9.49 13.71 2.61
N LEU A 62 -9.93 14.53 3.55
CA LEU A 62 -11.35 14.84 3.77
C LEU A 62 -11.76 16.08 2.98
N ALA A 63 -13.06 16.16 2.64
CA ALA A 63 -13.60 17.24 1.81
C ALA A 63 -13.48 18.64 2.42
N ASP A 64 -13.30 18.73 3.75
CA ASP A 64 -13.12 19.97 4.50
C ASP A 64 -11.64 20.37 4.68
N GLY A 65 -10.72 19.67 4.02
CA GLY A 65 -9.28 19.95 4.06
C GLY A 65 -8.53 19.25 5.20
N ARG A 66 -9.23 18.55 6.10
CA ARG A 66 -8.58 17.72 7.12
C ARG A 66 -7.89 16.52 6.49
N VAL A 67 -6.83 16.05 7.15
CA VAL A 67 -6.12 14.82 6.81
C VAL A 67 -6.18 13.84 7.97
N LEU A 68 -6.56 12.59 7.70
CA LEU A 68 -6.43 11.49 8.65
C LEU A 68 -5.16 10.71 8.27
N PHE A 69 -4.20 10.60 9.18
CA PHE A 69 -2.89 10.03 8.87
C PHE A 69 -2.47 8.99 9.91
N GLN A 70 -1.77 7.95 9.47
CA GLN A 70 -1.07 7.03 10.34
C GLN A 70 0.17 6.49 9.62
N TYR A 71 1.28 6.40 10.36
CA TYR A 71 2.48 5.68 9.95
C TYR A 71 2.94 4.80 11.11
N ARG A 72 3.20 3.51 10.86
CA ARG A 72 3.72 2.59 11.87
C ARG A 72 4.81 1.69 11.29
N ARG A 73 5.68 1.23 12.18
CA ARG A 73 6.63 0.13 11.94
C ARG A 73 6.24 -1.12 12.74
N PRO A 74 5.11 -1.78 12.42
CA PRO A 74 4.68 -2.95 13.17
C PRO A 74 5.67 -4.11 12.98
N PRO A 75 5.90 -4.96 13.99
CA PRO A 75 6.75 -6.13 13.86
C PRO A 75 6.12 -7.16 12.91
N ILE A 76 6.94 -7.82 12.10
CA ILE A 76 6.56 -8.96 11.27
C ILE A 76 7.66 -10.03 11.33
N THR A 77 7.33 -11.27 11.04
CA THR A 77 8.29 -12.40 11.07
C THR A 77 8.59 -13.00 9.70
N GLY A 78 7.96 -12.50 8.64
CA GLY A 78 8.03 -13.08 7.30
C GLY A 78 7.32 -12.21 6.28
N ASN A 79 7.13 -12.77 5.08
CA ASN A 79 6.54 -12.08 3.94
C ASN A 79 5.31 -12.82 3.39
N ASP A 80 4.66 -13.66 4.18
CA ASP A 80 3.57 -14.54 3.68
C ASP A 80 2.27 -13.78 3.37
N ALA A 81 2.13 -12.54 3.87
CA ALA A 81 0.96 -11.70 3.68
C ALA A 81 1.29 -10.22 3.81
N PHE A 82 0.48 -9.39 3.15
CA PHE A 82 0.35 -7.96 3.45
C PHE A 82 -0.69 -7.77 4.55
N ASP A 83 -0.29 -8.04 5.80
CA ASP A 83 -1.14 -7.89 6.99
C ASP A 83 -0.30 -7.41 8.18
N ALA A 84 -0.29 -6.08 8.40
CA ALA A 84 0.43 -5.51 9.54
C ALA A 84 -0.10 -4.14 9.94
N GLY A 85 -0.03 -3.83 11.24
CA GLY A 85 -0.38 -2.51 11.77
C GLY A 85 -1.85 -2.13 11.60
N GLY A 86 -2.73 -3.12 11.44
CA GLY A 86 -4.16 -2.94 11.20
C GLY A 86 -4.54 -2.81 9.72
N LEU A 87 -3.58 -2.74 8.80
CA LEU A 87 -3.81 -2.74 7.34
C LEU A 87 -3.59 -4.14 6.79
N ARG A 88 -4.56 -4.62 6.00
CA ARG A 88 -4.52 -5.89 5.29
C ARG A 88 -4.90 -5.74 3.83
N VAL A 89 -4.20 -6.46 2.95
CA VAL A 89 -4.52 -6.58 1.52
C VAL A 89 -4.93 -8.03 1.22
N GLU A 90 -6.08 -8.19 0.57
CA GLU A 90 -6.60 -9.50 0.14
C GLU A 90 -6.70 -9.54 -1.38
N VAL A 91 -6.14 -10.58 -1.99
CA VAL A 91 -6.39 -10.91 -3.40
C VAL A 91 -7.68 -11.75 -3.45
N LEU A 92 -8.78 -11.15 -3.91
CA LEU A 92 -10.08 -11.82 -4.00
C LEU A 92 -10.23 -12.60 -5.30
N GLU A 93 -9.81 -12.00 -6.41
CA GLU A 93 -9.69 -12.62 -7.73
C GLU A 93 -8.44 -12.03 -8.39
N PRO A 94 -7.39 -12.84 -8.58
CA PRO A 94 -6.16 -12.35 -9.17
C PRO A 94 -6.37 -11.58 -10.47
N THR A 95 -5.64 -10.48 -10.67
CA THR A 95 -5.67 -9.54 -11.80
C THR A 95 -6.96 -8.74 -11.96
N HIS A 96 -7.93 -8.92 -11.05
CA HIS A 96 -9.28 -8.41 -11.23
C HIS A 96 -9.86 -7.73 -9.99
N ARG A 97 -9.75 -8.35 -8.80
CA ARG A 97 -10.36 -7.84 -7.57
C ARG A 97 -9.43 -8.01 -6.38
N LEU A 98 -9.06 -6.89 -5.78
CA LEU A 98 -8.31 -6.83 -4.53
C LEU A 98 -9.11 -6.09 -3.48
N ARG A 99 -8.81 -6.30 -2.20
CA ARG A 99 -9.45 -5.59 -1.10
C ARG A 99 -8.43 -5.05 -0.13
N THR A 100 -8.59 -3.80 0.26
CA THR A 100 -7.80 -3.18 1.33
C THR A 100 -8.71 -2.97 2.52
N VAL A 101 -8.31 -3.52 3.67
CA VAL A 101 -9.00 -3.32 4.95
C VAL A 101 -8.05 -2.65 5.91
N TYR A 102 -8.50 -1.59 6.57
CA TYR A 102 -7.78 -0.98 7.69
C TYR A 102 -8.70 -0.84 8.89
N THR A 103 -8.23 -1.18 10.08
CA THR A 103 -8.88 -0.82 11.35
C THR A 103 -7.81 -0.36 12.32
N GLY A 104 -7.93 0.87 12.82
CA GLY A 104 -7.01 1.39 13.82
C GLY A 104 -7.04 2.91 13.96
N SER A 105 -6.11 3.38 14.80
CA SER A 105 -6.00 4.80 15.14
C SER A 105 -5.31 5.60 14.03
N VAL A 106 -5.82 6.80 13.77
CA VAL A 106 -5.22 7.83 12.91
C VAL A 106 -5.12 9.13 13.69
N VAL A 107 -4.09 9.92 13.42
CA VAL A 107 -4.04 11.33 13.84
C VAL A 107 -4.91 12.15 12.88
N GLU A 108 -5.82 12.95 13.41
CA GLU A 108 -6.68 13.87 12.65
C GLU A 108 -6.04 15.26 12.62
N LEU A 109 -5.51 15.64 11.47
CA LEU A 109 -4.86 16.92 11.23
C LEU A 109 -5.87 17.92 10.66
N ARG A 110 -6.12 19.01 11.39
CA ARG A 110 -6.86 20.17 10.86
C ARG A 110 -6.01 21.07 9.98
N ASP A 111 -4.74 21.17 10.33
CA ASP A 111 -3.70 21.81 9.51
C ASP A 111 -2.71 20.72 9.08
N PRO A 112 -2.79 20.22 7.84
CA PRO A 112 -1.88 19.18 7.34
C PRO A 112 -0.40 19.62 7.32
N THR A 113 -0.12 20.93 7.35
CA THR A 113 1.26 21.45 7.35
C THR A 113 1.99 21.20 8.68
N ALA A 114 1.25 20.84 9.74
CA ALA A 114 1.82 20.41 11.01
C ALA A 114 2.76 19.19 10.86
N MET A 115 2.60 18.39 9.80
CA MET A 115 3.45 17.23 9.52
C MET A 115 4.90 17.60 9.15
N THR A 116 5.24 18.89 9.06
CA THR A 116 6.64 19.35 9.03
C THR A 116 7.43 18.98 10.29
N ASP A 117 6.73 18.81 11.43
CA ASP A 117 7.24 18.15 12.64
C ASP A 117 6.29 17.00 13.03
N PRO A 118 6.53 15.77 12.53
CA PRO A 118 5.67 14.62 12.81
C PRO A 118 5.53 14.31 14.30
N ALA A 119 6.59 14.50 15.10
CA ALA A 119 6.54 14.17 16.52
C ALA A 119 5.54 15.07 17.25
N SER A 120 5.52 16.37 16.92
CA SER A 120 4.55 17.31 17.47
C SER A 120 3.16 17.10 16.88
N ALA A 121 3.06 16.86 15.57
CA ALA A 121 1.78 16.58 14.91
C ALA A 121 1.04 15.40 15.57
N PHE A 122 1.71 14.28 15.82
CA PHE A 122 1.12 13.10 16.46
C PHE A 122 0.74 13.32 17.93
N ARG A 123 1.50 14.15 18.65
CA ARG A 123 1.28 14.40 20.08
C ARG A 123 0.15 15.41 20.34
N GLU A 124 0.03 16.41 19.48
CA GLU A 124 -0.80 17.60 19.74
C GLU A 124 -2.15 17.56 19.02
N ASN A 125 -2.31 16.68 18.02
CA ASN A 125 -3.57 16.51 17.31
C ASN A 125 -4.38 15.33 17.89
N PRO A 126 -5.73 15.38 17.79
CA PRO A 126 -6.57 14.30 18.28
C PRO A 126 -6.38 13.02 17.45
N HIS A 127 -6.48 11.88 18.13
CA HIS A 127 -6.55 10.58 17.47
C HIS A 127 -8.00 10.14 17.30
N ARG A 128 -8.26 9.40 16.21
CA ARG A 128 -9.56 8.79 15.89
C ARG A 128 -9.36 7.34 15.52
N GLU A 129 -10.27 6.48 15.97
CA GLU A 129 -10.38 5.13 15.42
C GLU A 129 -11.20 5.21 14.13
N ILE A 130 -10.70 4.57 13.07
CA ILE A 130 -11.40 4.47 11.79
C ILE A 130 -11.40 3.04 11.29
N ALA A 131 -12.34 2.76 10.39
CA ALA A 131 -12.35 1.57 9.57
C ALA A 131 -12.38 1.98 8.10
N LEU A 132 -11.54 1.34 7.28
CA LEU A 132 -11.55 1.43 5.83
C LEU A 132 -11.76 0.02 5.28
N ASP A 133 -12.64 -0.10 4.29
CA ASP A 133 -12.91 -1.36 3.61
C ASP A 133 -13.26 -1.04 2.16
N LEU A 134 -12.31 -1.27 1.26
CA LEU A 134 -12.44 -0.95 -0.16
C LEU A 134 -12.14 -2.18 -1.00
N VAL A 135 -13.01 -2.45 -1.98
CA VAL A 135 -12.78 -3.44 -3.02
C VAL A 135 -12.36 -2.71 -4.29
N HIS A 136 -11.15 -2.98 -4.74
CA HIS A 136 -10.56 -2.45 -5.96
C HIS A 136 -10.85 -3.41 -7.11
N GLU A 137 -11.68 -2.98 -8.06
CA GLU A 137 -12.04 -3.74 -9.25
C GLU A 137 -11.30 -3.18 -10.47
N ALA A 138 -10.65 -4.06 -11.24
CA ALA A 138 -9.90 -3.69 -12.43
C ALA A 138 -10.79 -2.99 -13.47
N VAL A 139 -10.33 -1.83 -13.96
CA VAL A 139 -10.95 -1.11 -15.09
C VAL A 139 -10.00 -1.01 -16.29
N GLY A 140 -8.78 -1.55 -16.16
CA GLY A 140 -7.79 -1.61 -17.21
C GLY A 140 -6.89 -2.84 -17.04
N PRO A 141 -5.96 -3.04 -18.00
CA PRO A 141 -4.97 -4.11 -17.92
C PRO A 141 -4.07 -3.99 -16.70
N LEU A 142 -3.51 -5.12 -16.28
CA LEU A 142 -2.37 -5.21 -15.38
C LEU A 142 -1.10 -5.01 -16.21
N TYR A 143 -0.31 -3.98 -15.91
CA TYR A 143 0.93 -3.66 -16.62
C TYR A 143 2.12 -3.98 -15.72
N GLY A 144 3.15 -4.65 -16.23
CA GLY A 144 4.39 -4.82 -15.46
C GLY A 144 5.26 -5.94 -15.99
N HIS A 145 6.41 -6.14 -15.35
CA HIS A 145 7.39 -7.13 -15.81
C HIS A 145 8.12 -7.79 -14.65
N LYS A 146 8.49 -9.06 -14.82
CA LYS A 146 9.51 -9.76 -14.03
C LYS A 146 10.89 -9.47 -14.62
N ASP A 147 11.87 -9.17 -13.77
CA ASP A 147 13.28 -8.98 -14.18
C ASP A 147 14.05 -10.30 -14.40
N GLU A 148 13.35 -11.40 -14.64
CA GLU A 148 13.96 -12.71 -14.84
C GLU A 148 14.79 -12.75 -16.14
N GLY A 149 16.10 -13.00 -16.01
CA GLY A 149 17.00 -13.21 -17.14
C GLY A 149 17.57 -11.94 -17.79
N LEU A 150 17.30 -10.76 -17.23
CA LEU A 150 17.92 -9.51 -17.67
C LEU A 150 19.21 -9.25 -16.88
N ALA A 151 20.22 -8.70 -17.55
CA ALA A 151 21.40 -8.19 -16.87
C ALA A 151 20.98 -7.04 -15.92
N PRO A 152 21.58 -6.92 -14.72
CA PRO A 152 21.28 -5.83 -13.80
C PRO A 152 21.44 -4.49 -14.51
N ASP A 153 20.35 -3.71 -14.57
CA ASP A 153 20.34 -2.36 -15.11
C ASP A 153 20.07 -1.40 -13.94
N PRO A 154 21.09 -0.65 -13.46
CA PRO A 154 20.95 0.28 -12.35
C PRO A 154 19.86 1.35 -12.56
N THR A 155 19.44 1.58 -13.80
CA THR A 155 18.35 2.52 -14.13
C THR A 155 16.96 1.90 -14.01
N ARG A 156 16.87 0.57 -13.90
CA ARG A 156 15.62 -0.21 -13.73
C ARG A 156 15.51 -0.88 -12.36
N GLU A 157 16.56 -0.81 -11.54
CA GLU A 157 16.59 -1.37 -10.18
C GLU A 157 15.69 -0.65 -9.17
N PHE A 158 14.99 0.42 -9.56
CA PHE A 158 14.10 1.16 -8.67
C PHE A 158 12.95 0.29 -8.11
N ALA A 159 12.47 -0.70 -8.87
CA ALA A 159 11.52 -1.68 -8.40
C ALA A 159 11.62 -2.98 -9.21
N ARG A 160 12.19 -4.03 -8.60
CA ARG A 160 12.14 -5.37 -9.19
C ARG A 160 10.73 -5.92 -9.16
N ALA A 161 10.33 -6.64 -10.22
CA ALA A 161 9.02 -7.29 -10.31
C ALA A 161 7.84 -6.32 -10.04
N HIS A 162 7.88 -5.14 -10.69
CA HIS A 162 6.87 -4.10 -10.52
C HIS A 162 5.67 -4.32 -11.45
N TYR A 163 4.47 -4.07 -10.92
CA TYR A 163 3.25 -3.94 -11.70
C TYR A 163 2.39 -2.77 -11.23
N GLU A 164 1.50 -2.33 -12.11
CA GLU A 164 0.48 -1.33 -11.84
C GLU A 164 -0.84 -1.69 -12.55
N GLN A 165 -1.97 -1.25 -11.98
CA GLN A 165 -3.28 -1.45 -12.56
C GLN A 165 -4.22 -0.31 -12.19
N HIS A 166 -5.04 0.12 -13.15
CA HIS A 166 -6.12 1.06 -12.88
C HIS A 166 -7.35 0.32 -12.34
N THR A 167 -7.87 0.79 -11.22
CA THR A 167 -9.01 0.19 -10.52
C THR A 167 -10.11 1.20 -10.23
N ARG A 168 -11.30 0.69 -9.95
CA ARG A 168 -12.43 1.39 -9.33
C ARG A 168 -12.58 0.86 -7.90
N ALA A 169 -12.67 1.75 -6.92
CA ALA A 169 -12.81 1.43 -5.49
C ALA A 169 -14.04 2.11 -4.87
#